data_AF-A0A5C4L8M3-F1
#
_entry.id   AF-A0A5C4L8M3-F1
#
_cell.length_a   1.000
_cell.length_b   1.000
_cell.length_c   1.000
_cell.angle_alpha   90.00
_cell.angle_beta   90.00
_cell.angle_gamma   90.00
#
_symmetry.space_group_name_H-M   'P 1'
#
loop_
_entity.id
_entity.type
_entity.pdbx_description
1 polymer ?
#
loop_
_entity_poly.entity_id
_entity_poly.type
_entity_poly.pdbx_seq_one_letter_code
_entity_poly.pdbx_strand_id
1 'polypeptide(L)'
;MLAELPVPLRGPFAMMRYLGVRLGDVRGMRRDAYQAGMISFVTGKGAVEVTAPCPEPLARILDAQPDHATHLFSSSDGSPWSEGGFHASWLRVRLRLETEGKVKPGLTPHGVRHSMATDLRELGKTEREIADIFGQWTTYAVTGATSAATGAPMTPMCRSRTGRGP
;
A
#
# COMPACT_ATOMS: atom_id res chain seq x y z
N MET A 1 -13.76 -11.66 1.00
CA MET A 1 -13.39 -11.24 -0.37
C MET A 1 -11.89 -11.43 -0.67
N LEU A 2 -10.95 -10.83 0.07
CA LEU A 2 -9.51 -10.94 -0.24
C LEU A 2 -8.98 -12.39 -0.37
N ALA A 3 -9.39 -13.30 0.53
CA ALA A 3 -8.99 -14.71 0.48
C ALA A 3 -9.46 -15.44 -0.80
N GLU A 4 -10.54 -14.97 -1.42
CA GLU A 4 -11.15 -15.55 -2.63
C GLU A 4 -10.44 -15.09 -3.92
N LEU A 5 -9.56 -14.09 -3.81
CA LEU A 5 -8.84 -13.56 -4.96
C LEU A 5 -7.68 -14.49 -5.34
N PRO A 6 -7.36 -14.60 -6.65
CA PRO A 6 -6.13 -15.24 -7.07
C PRO A 6 -4.92 -14.44 -6.57
N VAL A 7 -3.79 -15.13 -6.38
CA VAL A 7 -2.56 -14.56 -5.78
C VAL A 7 -2.18 -13.20 -6.38
N PRO A 8 -2.11 -13.01 -7.72
CA PRO A 8 -1.69 -11.74 -8.32
C PRO A 8 -2.60 -10.54 -8.01
N LEU A 9 -3.85 -10.78 -7.61
CA LEU A 9 -4.80 -9.72 -7.27
C LEU A 9 -4.88 -9.44 -5.76
N ARG A 10 -4.45 -10.37 -4.90
CA ARG A 10 -4.58 -10.24 -3.44
C ARG A 10 -3.84 -9.02 -2.90
N GLY A 11 -2.55 -8.90 -3.20
CA GLY A 11 -1.71 -7.78 -2.77
C GLY A 11 -2.28 -6.42 -3.18
N PRO A 12 -2.58 -6.20 -4.48
CA PRO A 12 -3.16 -4.95 -4.94
C PRO A 12 -4.49 -4.57 -4.25
N PHE A 13 -5.42 -5.52 -4.11
CA PHE A 13 -6.68 -5.25 -3.41
C PHE A 13 -6.49 -5.04 -1.90
N ALA A 14 -5.53 -5.72 -1.28
CA ALA A 14 -5.18 -5.49 0.13
C ALA A 14 -4.64 -4.07 0.34
N MET A 15 -3.75 -3.58 -0.53
CA MET A 15 -3.25 -2.19 -0.47
C MET A 15 -4.40 -1.19 -0.55
N MET A 16 -5.31 -1.37 -1.52
CA MET A 16 -6.49 -0.51 -1.67
C MET A 16 -7.42 -0.58 -0.45
N ARG A 17 -7.59 -1.75 0.14
CA ARG A 17 -8.49 -1.99 1.29
C ARG A 17 -7.91 -1.51 2.62
N TYR A 18 -6.61 -1.64 2.87
CA TYR A 18 -6.01 -1.34 4.17
C TYR A 18 -5.47 0.09 4.27
N LEU A 19 -4.85 0.60 3.20
CA LEU A 19 -4.22 1.93 3.21
C LEU A 19 -5.02 2.96 2.43
N GLY A 20 -6.04 2.52 1.69
CA GLY A 20 -6.73 3.37 0.74
C GLY A 20 -5.72 3.93 -0.28
N VAL A 21 -4.98 3.09 -0.99
CA VAL A 21 -4.13 3.54 -2.12
C VAL A 21 -4.93 3.51 -3.43
N ARG A 22 -4.57 4.30 -4.45
CA ARG A 22 -5.27 4.25 -5.75
C ARG A 22 -4.70 3.11 -6.57
N LEU A 23 -5.54 2.51 -7.42
CA LEU A 23 -5.08 1.46 -8.34
C LEU A 23 -3.91 1.94 -9.21
N GLY A 24 -3.94 3.19 -9.69
CA GLY A 24 -2.85 3.77 -10.47
C GLY A 24 -1.50 3.76 -9.73
N ASP A 25 -1.51 4.11 -8.44
CA ASP A 25 -0.31 4.11 -7.61
C ASP A 25 0.16 2.67 -7.35
N VAL A 26 -0.77 1.78 -6.98
CA VAL A 26 -0.49 0.36 -6.66
C VAL A 26 0.18 -0.38 -7.82
N ARG A 27 -0.29 -0.17 -9.06
CA ARG A 27 0.28 -0.83 -10.24
C ARG A 27 1.71 -0.39 -10.55
N GLY A 28 2.09 0.83 -10.13
CA GLY A 28 3.42 1.41 -10.35
C GLY A 28 4.38 1.24 -9.18
N MET A 29 3.96 0.60 -8.09
CA MET A 29 4.83 0.40 -6.93
C MET A 29 6.01 -0.50 -7.30
N ARG A 30 7.21 0.03 -7.08
CA ARG A 30 8.45 -0.73 -7.21
C ARG A 30 8.55 -1.77 -6.10
N ARG A 31 9.36 -2.80 -6.31
CA ARG A 31 9.58 -3.86 -5.31
C ARG A 31 9.98 -3.32 -3.93
N ASP A 32 10.80 -2.28 -3.90
CA ASP A 32 11.31 -1.64 -2.69
C ASP A 32 10.26 -0.79 -1.95
N ALA A 33 9.04 -0.67 -2.49
CA ALA A 33 7.95 0.05 -1.84
C ALA A 33 7.45 -0.58 -0.54
N TYR A 34 7.84 -1.83 -0.24
CA TYR A 34 7.55 -2.48 1.04
C TYR A 34 8.82 -3.14 1.59
N GLN A 35 9.33 -2.60 2.70
CA GLN A 35 10.56 -3.06 3.34
C GLN A 35 10.51 -2.80 4.84
N ALA A 36 11.01 -3.74 5.65
CA ALA A 36 11.13 -3.59 7.11
C ALA A 36 9.83 -3.14 7.81
N GLY A 37 8.67 -3.64 7.37
CA GLY A 37 7.37 -3.28 7.93
C GLY A 37 6.88 -1.87 7.54
N MET A 38 7.54 -1.19 6.61
CA MET A 38 7.19 0.14 6.12
C MET A 38 6.76 0.07 4.65
N ILE A 39 5.83 0.94 4.27
CA ILE A 39 5.38 1.14 2.89
C ILE A 39 5.74 2.54 2.46
N SER A 40 6.46 2.67 1.35
CA SER A 40 6.95 3.94 0.80
C SER A 40 6.72 4.04 -0.71
N PHE A 41 6.07 5.10 -1.17
CA PHE A 41 5.83 5.35 -2.59
C PHE A 41 5.51 6.82 -2.88
N VAL A 42 5.57 7.19 -4.16
CA VAL A 42 5.16 8.52 -4.64
C VAL A 42 3.81 8.41 -5.34
N THR A 43 2.86 9.27 -4.99
CA THR A 43 1.54 9.28 -5.62
C THR A 43 1.64 9.79 -7.06
N GLY A 44 1.03 9.08 -8.00
CA GLY A 44 0.94 9.54 -9.39
C GLY A 44 0.12 10.82 -9.51
N LYS A 45 -0.89 10.99 -8.66
CA LYS A 45 -1.62 12.26 -8.53
C LYS A 45 -0.93 13.16 -7.52
N GLY A 46 -0.35 14.26 -7.98
CA GLY A 46 0.21 15.31 -7.12
C GLY A 46 1.64 15.09 -6.64
N ALA A 47 2.30 13.99 -7.04
CA ALA A 47 3.71 13.70 -6.73
C ALA A 47 4.04 13.79 -5.23
N VAL A 48 3.15 13.28 -4.39
CA VAL A 48 3.31 13.32 -2.94
C VAL A 48 4.04 12.07 -2.48
N GLU A 49 5.08 12.24 -1.69
CA GLU A 49 5.76 11.12 -1.03
C GLU A 49 4.94 10.64 0.17
N VAL A 50 4.69 9.33 0.20
CA VAL A 50 3.93 8.66 1.26
C VAL A 50 4.83 7.62 1.88
N THR A 51 5.00 7.70 3.21
CA THR A 51 5.65 6.65 4.00
C THR A 51 4.79 6.33 5.22
N ALA A 52 4.39 5.07 5.37
CA ALA A 52 3.50 4.62 6.42
C ALA A 52 3.90 3.25 6.97
N PRO A 53 3.66 2.96 8.26
CA PRO A 53 3.75 1.59 8.78
C PRO A 53 2.79 0.65 8.06
N CYS A 54 3.25 -0.56 7.74
CA CYS A 54 2.43 -1.62 7.18
C CYS A 54 1.63 -2.32 8.29
N PRO A 55 0.29 -2.30 8.27
CA PRO A 55 -0.50 -3.05 9.23
C PRO A 55 -0.23 -4.55 9.14
N GLU A 56 -0.20 -5.24 10.27
CA GLU A 56 0.08 -6.67 10.37
C GLU A 56 -0.77 -7.55 9.41
N PRO A 57 -2.09 -7.31 9.22
CA PRO A 57 -2.87 -8.09 8.25
C PRO A 57 -2.42 -7.87 6.80
N LEU A 58 -1.93 -6.68 6.46
CA LEU A 58 -1.41 -6.37 5.14
C LEU A 58 -0.02 -6.99 4.96
N ALA A 59 0.87 -6.86 5.95
CA ALA A 59 2.21 -7.44 5.93
C ALA A 59 2.16 -8.94 5.59
N ARG A 60 1.31 -9.71 6.29
CA ARG A 60 1.11 -11.14 6.01
C ARG A 60 0.67 -11.46 4.58
N ILE A 61 -0.10 -10.57 3.94
CA ILE A 61 -0.52 -10.75 2.55
C ILE A 61 0.63 -10.43 1.60
N LEU A 62 1.42 -9.38 1.89
CA LEU A 62 2.56 -8.95 1.08
C LEU A 62 3.71 -9.97 1.17
N ASP A 63 4.01 -10.48 2.36
CA ASP A 63 5.06 -11.49 2.59
C ASP A 63 4.75 -12.82 1.91
N ALA A 64 3.46 -13.11 1.69
CA ALA A 64 3.01 -14.31 0.99
C ALA A 64 2.94 -14.14 -0.55
N GLN A 65 3.23 -12.95 -1.09
CA GLN A 65 3.26 -12.75 -2.53
C GLN A 65 4.52 -13.37 -3.15
N PRO A 66 4.43 -13.85 -4.40
CA PRO A 66 5.62 -14.24 -5.15
C PRO A 66 6.58 -13.07 -5.31
N ASP A 67 7.86 -13.39 -5.33
CA ASP A 67 8.91 -12.40 -5.52
C ASP A 67 8.95 -11.94 -7.01
N HIS A 68 8.86 -10.64 -7.27
CA HIS A 68 8.75 -10.06 -8.62
C HIS A 68 9.84 -9.03 -8.93
N ALA A 69 10.71 -9.31 -9.91
CA ALA A 69 11.99 -8.59 -10.09
C ALA A 69 11.97 -7.05 -9.96
N THR A 70 10.95 -6.37 -10.50
CA THR A 70 10.92 -4.90 -10.59
C THR A 70 9.80 -4.21 -9.80
N HIS A 71 8.61 -4.80 -9.78
CA HIS A 71 7.40 -4.21 -9.18
C HIS A 71 6.98 -5.01 -7.95
N LEU A 72 6.30 -4.35 -7.01
CA LEU A 72 5.76 -5.03 -5.83
C LEU A 72 4.67 -6.04 -6.22
N PHE A 73 3.95 -5.77 -7.31
CA PHE A 73 2.90 -6.64 -7.83
C PHE A 73 3.05 -6.83 -9.34
N SER A 74 2.91 -8.07 -9.80
CA SER A 74 2.89 -8.41 -11.22
C SER A 74 1.62 -9.15 -11.60
N SER A 75 1.28 -9.15 -12.89
CA SER A 75 0.29 -10.05 -13.47
C SER A 75 0.79 -11.49 -13.51
N SER A 76 -0.07 -12.42 -13.92
CA SER A 76 0.23 -13.86 -13.95
C SER A 76 1.39 -14.25 -14.88
N ASP A 77 1.77 -13.39 -15.81
CA ASP A 77 2.91 -13.54 -16.73
C ASP A 77 4.21 -12.91 -16.17
N GLY A 78 4.17 -12.33 -14.96
CA GLY A 78 5.30 -11.65 -14.33
C GLY A 78 5.47 -10.18 -14.74
N SER A 79 4.69 -9.69 -15.72
CA SER A 79 4.74 -8.30 -16.17
C SER A 79 4.11 -7.34 -15.15
N PRO A 80 4.50 -6.05 -15.15
CA PRO A 80 3.80 -5.03 -14.38
C PRO A 80 2.33 -4.91 -14.82
N TRP A 81 1.45 -4.56 -13.88
CA TRP A 81 0.03 -4.43 -14.19
C TRP A 81 -0.27 -3.23 -15.11
N SER A 82 -0.71 -3.51 -16.33
CA SER A 82 -1.45 -2.53 -17.13
C SER A 82 -2.84 -2.28 -16.53
N GLU A 83 -3.42 -1.11 -16.81
CA GLU A 83 -4.78 -0.79 -16.35
C GLU A 83 -5.81 -1.77 -16.95
N GLY A 84 -5.77 -1.95 -18.27
CA GLY A 84 -6.66 -2.90 -18.96
C GLY A 84 -6.49 -4.34 -18.48
N GLY A 85 -5.24 -4.80 -18.29
CA GLY A 85 -4.95 -6.15 -17.81
C GLY A 85 -5.48 -6.40 -16.39
N PHE A 86 -5.34 -5.41 -15.50
CA PHE A 86 -5.88 -5.49 -14.14
C PHE A 86 -7.41 -5.56 -14.18
N HIS A 87 -8.05 -4.67 -14.94
CA HIS A 87 -9.51 -4.63 -15.05
C HIS A 87 -10.09 -5.90 -15.67
N ALA A 88 -9.47 -6.45 -16.72
CA ALA A 88 -9.89 -7.71 -17.33
C ALA A 88 -9.73 -8.89 -16.37
N SER A 89 -8.64 -8.93 -15.60
CA SER A 89 -8.41 -9.96 -14.59
C SER A 89 -9.40 -9.85 -13.42
N TRP A 90 -9.68 -8.63 -12.95
CA TRP A 90 -10.69 -8.40 -11.93
C TRP A 90 -12.08 -8.78 -12.40
N LEU A 91 -12.48 -8.39 -13.63
CA LEU A 91 -13.81 -8.68 -14.17
C LEU A 91 -14.13 -10.19 -14.11
N ARG A 92 -13.19 -11.03 -14.53
CA ARG A 92 -13.35 -12.50 -14.50
C ARG A 92 -13.62 -13.01 -13.09
N VAL A 93 -12.84 -12.53 -12.11
CA VAL A 93 -13.01 -12.93 -10.70
C VAL A 93 -14.30 -12.36 -10.12
N ARG A 94 -14.63 -11.11 -10.42
CA ARG A 94 -15.84 -10.44 -9.95
C ARG A 94 -17.09 -11.18 -10.39
N LEU A 95 -17.21 -11.51 -11.68
CA LEU A 95 -18.38 -12.22 -12.21
C LEU A 95 -18.58 -13.56 -11.49
N ARG A 96 -17.50 -14.32 -11.26
CA ARG A 96 -17.56 -15.55 -10.46
C ARG A 96 -18.07 -15.28 -9.04
N LEU A 97 -17.50 -14.29 -8.34
CA LEU A 97 -17.89 -13.97 -6.97
C LEU A 97 -19.32 -13.41 -6.87
N GLU A 98 -19.79 -12.70 -7.88
CA GLU A 98 -21.18 -12.21 -7.98
C GLU A 98 -22.14 -13.39 -8.12
N THR A 99 -21.84 -14.37 -9.01
CA THR A 99 -22.63 -15.61 -9.13
C THR A 99 -22.64 -16.42 -7.84
N GLU A 100 -21.53 -16.45 -7.11
CA GLU A 100 -21.42 -17.12 -5.80
C GLU A 100 -22.07 -16.32 -4.65
N GLY A 101 -22.61 -15.11 -4.91
CA GLY A 101 -23.21 -14.25 -3.89
C GLY A 101 -22.20 -13.67 -2.88
N LYS A 102 -20.90 -13.74 -3.16
CA LYS A 102 -19.82 -13.32 -2.25
C LYS A 102 -19.50 -11.83 -2.33
N VAL A 103 -19.91 -11.16 -3.41
CA VAL A 103 -19.76 -9.70 -3.59
C VAL A 103 -21.01 -9.11 -4.23
N LYS A 104 -21.25 -7.81 -4.00
CA LYS A 104 -22.35 -7.08 -4.63
C LYS A 104 -22.08 -6.88 -6.13
N PRO A 105 -23.11 -6.93 -6.98
CA PRO A 105 -23.00 -6.61 -8.40
C PRO A 105 -22.34 -5.25 -8.63
N GLY A 106 -21.39 -5.20 -9.55
CA GLY A 106 -20.75 -3.95 -9.96
C GLY A 106 -19.64 -3.46 -9.03
N LEU A 107 -19.16 -4.28 -8.08
CA LEU A 107 -18.03 -3.90 -7.23
C LEU A 107 -16.80 -3.52 -8.07
N THR A 108 -16.29 -2.29 -7.88
CA THR A 108 -15.12 -1.77 -8.59
C THR A 108 -13.90 -1.71 -7.65
N PRO A 109 -12.65 -1.65 -8.18
CA PRO A 109 -11.47 -1.38 -7.36
C PRO A 109 -11.60 -0.09 -6.54
N HIS A 110 -12.22 0.94 -7.14
CA HIS A 110 -12.53 2.18 -6.43
C HIS A 110 -13.56 1.96 -5.30
N GLY A 111 -14.56 1.12 -5.53
CA GLY A 111 -15.50 0.69 -4.49
C GLY A 111 -14.81 -0.08 -3.35
N VAL A 112 -13.82 -0.93 -3.64
CA VAL A 112 -13.04 -1.62 -2.60
C VAL A 112 -12.23 -0.63 -1.76
N ARG A 113 -11.63 0.38 -2.38
CA ARG A 113 -10.97 1.47 -1.63
C ARG A 113 -11.90 2.14 -0.61
N HIS A 114 -13.17 2.32 -0.97
CA HIS A 114 -14.19 2.89 -0.07
C HIS A 114 -14.77 1.88 0.92
N SER A 115 -14.66 0.58 0.66
CA SER A 115 -15.24 -0.46 1.52
C SER A 115 -14.67 -0.44 2.94
N MET A 116 -13.43 0.00 3.14
CA MET A 116 -12.90 0.19 4.49
C MET A 116 -13.69 1.21 5.29
N ALA A 117 -14.09 2.33 4.67
CA ALA A 117 -14.91 3.32 5.34
C ALA A 117 -16.31 2.78 5.64
N THR A 118 -16.83 1.89 4.80
CA THR A 118 -18.10 1.19 5.06
C THR A 118 -17.95 0.23 6.25
N ASP A 119 -16.92 -0.62 6.24
CA ASP A 119 -16.68 -1.61 7.29
C ASP A 119 -16.45 -0.93 8.66
N LEU A 120 -15.73 0.20 8.68
CA LEU A 120 -15.54 0.97 9.92
C LEU A 120 -16.86 1.58 10.43
N ARG A 121 -17.75 2.04 9.54
CA ARG A 121 -19.09 2.50 9.93
C ARG A 121 -19.92 1.36 10.51
N GLU A 122 -19.86 0.18 9.91
CA GLU A 122 -20.55 -1.03 10.41
C GLU A 122 -20.01 -1.47 11.78
N LEU A 123 -18.72 -1.23 12.07
CA LEU A 123 -18.11 -1.41 13.39
C LEU A 123 -18.42 -0.28 14.39
N GLY A 124 -19.32 0.65 14.03
CA GLY A 124 -19.75 1.75 14.89
C GLY A 124 -18.77 2.91 14.99
N LYS A 125 -17.75 2.99 14.11
CA LYS A 125 -16.85 4.15 14.05
C LYS A 125 -17.58 5.37 13.51
N THR A 126 -17.36 6.50 14.18
CA THR A 126 -17.89 7.80 13.77
C THR A 126 -17.20 8.29 12.51
N GLU A 127 -17.85 9.17 11.75
CA GLU A 127 -17.23 9.76 10.55
C GLU A 127 -15.93 10.49 10.87
N ARG A 128 -15.82 11.08 12.06
CA ARG A 128 -14.59 11.72 12.54
C ARG A 128 -13.48 10.71 12.81
N GLU A 129 -13.76 9.60 13.52
CA GLU A 129 -12.77 8.54 13.71
C GLU A 129 -12.35 7.91 12.39
N ILE A 130 -13.28 7.73 11.46
CA ILE A 130 -12.99 7.24 10.10
C ILE A 130 -12.11 8.25 9.38
N ALA A 131 -12.48 9.54 9.40
CA ALA A 131 -11.69 10.61 8.82
C ALA A 131 -10.33 10.78 9.51
N ASP A 132 -10.18 10.43 10.79
CA ASP A 132 -8.91 10.44 11.52
C ASP A 132 -8.08 9.20 11.17
N ILE A 133 -8.69 8.04 10.98
CA ILE A 133 -8.02 6.84 10.45
C ILE A 133 -7.52 7.15 9.03
N PHE A 134 -8.41 7.53 8.10
CA PHE A 134 -8.06 7.97 6.75
C PHE A 134 -7.18 9.23 6.73
N GLY A 135 -7.27 10.05 7.77
CA GLY A 135 -6.53 11.28 7.99
C GLY A 135 -5.09 10.97 8.37
N GLN A 136 -4.85 10.03 9.28
CA GLN A 136 -3.52 9.47 9.53
C GLN A 136 -2.93 8.89 8.23
N TRP A 137 -3.73 8.14 7.45
CA TRP A 137 -3.34 7.67 6.11
C TRP A 137 -3.03 8.81 5.12
N THR A 138 -3.66 9.97 5.28
CA THR A 138 -3.46 11.18 4.46
C THR A 138 -2.32 12.06 4.98
N THR A 139 -2.04 12.06 6.29
CA THR A 139 -0.98 12.80 6.97
C THR A 139 0.40 12.20 6.71
N TYR A 140 0.49 10.99 6.15
CA TYR A 140 1.74 10.45 5.60
C TYR A 140 2.19 11.12 4.29
N ALA A 141 1.36 12.01 3.71
CA ALA A 141 1.84 13.02 2.79
C ALA A 141 2.75 13.98 3.56
N VAL A 142 4.05 13.67 3.61
CA VAL A 142 5.04 14.65 4.07
C VAL A 142 5.02 15.77 3.04
N THR A 143 4.20 16.79 3.29
CA THR A 143 4.28 18.06 2.56
C THR A 143 5.45 18.81 3.17
N GLY A 144 6.65 18.47 2.70
CA GLY A 144 7.91 19.08 3.08
C GLY A 144 8.65 19.51 1.81
N ALA A 145 8.73 20.81 1.61
CA ALA A 145 9.49 21.47 0.56
C ALA A 145 10.99 21.07 0.54
N THR A 146 11.54 20.99 -0.67
CA THR A 146 12.90 21.34 -1.10
C THR A 146 14.07 21.20 -0.09
N SER A 147 15.00 20.27 -0.36
CA SER A 147 16.43 20.55 -0.66
C SER A 147 17.41 19.44 -0.22
N ALA A 148 18.20 18.99 -1.21
CA ALA A 148 19.61 18.60 -1.16
C ALA A 148 20.16 17.57 -0.14
N ALA A 149 20.62 16.46 -0.72
CA ALA A 149 21.98 15.93 -0.61
C ALA A 149 22.53 15.51 0.77
N THR A 150 22.81 14.21 0.89
CA THR A 150 24.16 13.63 1.05
C THR A 150 24.12 12.47 2.02
N GLY A 151 24.35 11.27 1.49
CA GLY A 151 24.76 10.13 2.31
C GLY A 151 26.11 10.42 2.95
N ALA A 152 26.18 10.29 4.26
CA ALA A 152 27.42 10.07 4.99
C ALA A 152 27.17 8.93 6.01
N PRO A 153 28.11 7.98 6.17
CA PRO A 153 27.86 6.75 6.89
C PRO A 153 27.90 6.95 8.40
N MET A 154 27.06 6.19 9.10
CA MET A 154 27.13 6.00 10.54
C MET A 154 28.52 5.50 10.95
N THR A 155 29.16 6.19 11.88
CA THR A 155 30.28 5.65 12.66
C THR A 155 29.91 5.77 14.14
N PRO A 156 29.84 4.68 14.91
CA PRO A 156 29.89 4.78 16.36
C PRO A 156 31.32 4.47 16.80
N MET A 157 32.02 5.46 17.35
CA MET A 157 33.16 5.14 18.21
C MET A 157 33.22 6.08 19.40
N CYS A 158 32.76 5.55 20.52
CA CYS A 158 33.03 6.01 21.86
C CYS A 158 34.53 5.87 22.15
N ARG A 159 35.19 6.94 22.64
CA ARG A 159 36.18 6.85 23.73
C ARG A 159 36.56 8.24 24.29
N SER A 160 36.14 8.41 25.55
CA SER A 160 36.86 8.97 26.70
C SER A 160 37.69 10.27 26.57
N ARG A 161 37.22 11.22 27.39
CA ARG A 161 37.80 12.48 27.85
C ARG A 161 38.98 12.28 28.82
N THR A 162 40.14 12.85 28.53
CA THR A 162 41.23 13.30 29.44
C THR A 162 42.22 14.08 28.57
N GLY A 163 42.71 15.30 28.80
CA GLY A 163 42.69 16.26 29.89
C GLY A 163 44.03 17.03 29.87
N ARG A 164 43.98 18.37 29.90
CA ARG A 164 45.00 19.33 30.42
C ARG A 164 46.27 19.61 29.57
N GLY A 165 46.53 20.90 29.31
CA GLY A 165 47.64 21.49 28.52
C GLY A 165 48.99 21.57 29.25
N PRO A 166 49.80 22.65 29.16
CA PRO A 166 49.63 23.93 28.43
C PRO A 166 50.23 23.94 27.02
#